data_AF-A0A351ZWY1-F1
#
_entry.id   AF-A0A351ZWY1-F1
#
_cell.length_a   1.000
_cell.length_b   1.000
_cell.length_c   1.000
_cell.angle_alpha   90.00
_cell.angle_beta   90.00
_cell.angle_gamma   90.00
#
_symmetry.space_group_name_H-M   'P 1'
#
loop_
_entity.id
_entity.type
_entity.pdbx_description
1 polymer ?
#
loop_
_entity_poly.entity_id
_entity_poly.type
_entity_poly.pdbx_seq_one_letter_code
_entity_poly.pdbx_strand_id
1 'polypeptide(L)'
;MTTLETLSTAAGRALLRDLHQELRFDKQLNSLTTLGYLWRICTRETDLFRTVNRDVTILHPLGLLSGTSLWMQEIVNRFYYAPINAFVYVGAAFLLVAVGLNRIRIIDTPGLLVAAIILEALLLLLLFLVMFFTPPSELEAPGMDTRSDGTSQELLRELGEIGRDYAAMAVQLETISVTLHEVVERQDAMTQQLRSSVDAAVSAVAPNPELMQSMKQNTQALAEFSESVMLLSERLRAVERQEVEGLVRQELERILSRNIVDRDGSASAAPSKS
;
A
#
# COMPACT_ATOMS: atom_id res chain seq x y z
N MET A 1 12.38 38.51 3.22
CA MET A 1 13.31 38.96 4.28
C MET A 1 13.61 37.77 5.18
N THR A 2 14.75 37.11 4.96
CA THR A 2 15.19 36.01 5.83
C THR A 2 16.19 36.57 6.83
N THR A 3 15.80 36.65 8.09
CA THR A 3 16.66 37.10 9.19
C THR A 3 17.47 35.92 9.71
N LEU A 4 18.79 35.98 9.63
CA LEU A 4 19.68 34.99 10.23
C LEU A 4 20.25 35.55 11.54
N GLU A 5 20.09 34.81 12.63
CA GLU A 5 20.50 35.27 13.96
C GLU A 5 22.04 35.35 14.09
N THR A 6 22.77 34.39 13.51
CA THR A 6 24.24 34.35 13.51
C THR A 6 24.82 33.58 12.31
N LEU A 7 25.95 34.03 11.76
CA LEU A 7 26.69 33.35 10.68
C LEU A 7 27.30 32.00 11.08
N SER A 8 27.39 31.69 12.38
CA SER A 8 27.90 30.42 12.90
C SER A 8 26.94 29.25 12.72
N THR A 9 25.65 29.51 12.48
CA THR A 9 24.63 28.49 12.22
C THR A 9 24.89 27.76 10.89
N ALA A 10 24.41 26.52 10.76
CA ALA A 10 24.57 25.72 9.54
C ALA A 10 24.02 26.44 8.28
N ALA A 11 22.92 27.19 8.45
CA ALA A 11 22.35 28.03 7.40
C ALA A 11 23.27 29.22 7.02
N GLY A 12 23.93 29.84 8.00
CA GLY A 12 24.93 30.90 7.76
C GLY A 12 26.18 30.41 7.04
N ARG A 13 26.65 29.20 7.37
CA ARG A 13 27.78 28.56 6.67
C ARG A 13 27.44 28.14 5.23
N ALA A 14 26.21 27.67 5.00
CA ALA A 14 25.72 27.41 3.64
C ALA A 14 25.68 28.69 2.80
N LEU A 15 25.20 29.80 3.39
CA LEU A 15 25.16 31.10 2.73
C LEU A 15 26.58 31.60 2.37
N LEU A 16 27.56 31.45 3.26
CA LEU A 16 28.96 31.81 2.98
C LEU A 16 29.54 31.05 1.77
N ARG A 17 29.16 29.79 1.59
CA ARG A 17 29.59 28.97 0.44
C ARG A 17 28.96 29.44 -0.86
N ASP A 18 27.66 29.70 -0.85
CA ASP A 18 26.93 30.23 -2.00
C ASP A 18 27.49 31.61 -2.40
N LEU A 19 27.79 32.45 -1.41
CA LEU A 19 28.34 33.79 -1.62
C LEU A 19 29.76 33.74 -2.18
N HIS A 20 30.59 32.79 -1.75
CA HIS A 20 31.91 32.55 -2.36
C HIS A 20 31.78 32.11 -3.84
N GLN A 21 30.83 31.23 -4.16
CA GLN A 21 30.58 30.82 -5.54
C GLN A 21 30.05 31.97 -6.40
N GLU A 22 29.11 32.77 -5.90
CA GLU A 22 28.56 33.93 -6.59
C GLU A 22 29.63 34.99 -6.88
N LEU A 23 30.44 35.35 -5.89
CA LEU A 23 31.52 36.35 -6.06
C LEU A 23 32.61 35.87 -7.03
N ARG A 24 32.90 34.57 -7.04
CA ARG A 24 33.98 34.00 -7.87
C ARG A 24 33.54 33.71 -9.30
N PHE A 25 32.33 33.17 -9.49
CA PHE A 25 31.87 32.71 -10.81
C PHE A 25 30.96 33.72 -11.50
N ASP A 26 30.08 34.40 -10.76
CA ASP A 26 29.12 35.35 -11.35
C ASP A 26 29.75 36.74 -11.52
N LYS A 27 30.49 37.20 -10.50
CA LYS A 27 31.16 38.51 -10.53
C LYS A 27 32.62 38.49 -10.99
N GLN A 28 33.19 37.30 -11.23
CA GLN A 28 34.56 37.09 -11.71
C GLN A 28 35.64 37.88 -10.93
N LEU A 29 35.46 38.06 -9.63
CA LEU A 29 36.44 38.78 -8.82
C LEU A 29 37.70 37.95 -8.60
N ASN A 30 38.85 38.62 -8.54
CA ASN A 30 40.14 37.98 -8.34
C ASN A 30 40.16 37.27 -6.97
N SER A 31 40.71 36.05 -6.90
CA SER A 31 40.64 35.16 -5.73
C SER A 31 41.04 35.83 -4.41
N LEU A 32 42.08 36.67 -4.42
CA LEU A 32 42.56 37.42 -3.27
C LEU A 32 41.58 38.52 -2.83
N THR A 33 40.94 39.19 -3.79
CA THR A 33 39.92 40.20 -3.48
C THR A 33 38.68 39.55 -2.89
N THR A 34 38.24 38.41 -3.44
CA THR A 34 37.11 37.62 -2.92
C THR A 34 37.36 37.14 -1.49
N LEU A 35 38.58 36.65 -1.20
CA LEU A 35 39.00 36.27 0.15
C LEU A 35 38.93 37.44 1.14
N GLY A 36 39.48 38.60 0.78
CA GLY A 36 39.45 39.81 1.61
C GLY A 36 38.04 40.35 1.82
N TYR A 37 37.18 40.25 0.80
CA TYR A 37 35.77 40.64 0.90
C TYR A 37 34.98 39.68 1.79
N LEU A 38 35.10 38.36 1.65
CA LEU A 38 34.45 37.42 2.56
C LEU A 38 34.96 37.56 4.00
N TRP A 39 36.26 37.83 4.18
CA TRP A 39 36.82 38.10 5.51
C TRP A 39 36.18 39.33 6.15
N ARG A 40 36.01 40.40 5.37
CA ARG A 40 35.35 41.63 5.81
C ARG A 40 33.87 41.40 6.13
N ILE A 41 33.18 40.58 5.35
CA ILE A 41 31.79 40.19 5.59
C ILE A 41 31.68 39.41 6.91
N CYS A 42 32.57 38.44 7.15
CA CYS A 42 32.59 37.66 8.39
C CYS A 42 32.91 38.48 9.65
N THR A 43 33.64 39.60 9.51
CA THR A 43 34.16 40.36 10.67
C THR A 43 33.43 41.67 10.96
N ARG A 44 32.85 42.35 9.95
CA ARG A 44 32.35 43.73 10.08
C ARG A 44 30.97 44.00 9.51
N GLU A 45 30.48 43.25 8.52
CA GLU A 45 29.27 43.64 7.80
C GLU A 45 28.03 42.90 8.30
N THR A 46 27.02 43.66 8.71
CA THR A 46 25.71 43.19 9.20
C THR A 46 24.66 43.10 8.09
N ASP A 47 24.86 43.81 6.97
CA ASP A 47 23.91 43.87 5.85
C ASP A 47 24.55 43.40 4.55
N LEU A 48 24.08 42.26 4.02
CA LEU A 48 24.56 41.71 2.73
C LEU A 48 23.93 42.41 1.50
N PHE A 49 22.95 43.28 1.72
CA PHE A 49 22.12 43.92 0.69
C PHE A 49 22.93 44.74 -0.34
N ARG A 50 24.07 45.30 0.07
CA ARG A 50 24.87 46.18 -0.80
C ARG A 50 25.75 45.42 -1.79
N THR A 51 25.98 44.13 -1.55
CA THR A 51 27.02 43.36 -2.26
C THR A 51 26.45 42.12 -2.95
N VAL A 52 25.32 41.59 -2.49
CA VAL A 52 24.60 40.46 -3.09
C VAL A 52 23.13 40.85 -3.20
N ASN A 53 22.48 40.53 -4.31
CA ASN A 53 21.04 40.81 -4.58
C ASN A 53 20.11 39.93 -3.72
N ARG A 54 20.44 39.73 -2.44
CA ARG A 54 19.66 38.94 -1.48
C ARG A 54 19.46 39.71 -0.18
N ASP A 55 18.19 39.85 0.18
CA ASP A 55 17.71 40.53 1.40
C ASP A 55 17.93 39.65 2.65
N VAL A 56 19.18 39.49 3.03
CA VAL A 56 19.58 38.78 4.26
C VAL A 56 20.30 39.75 5.20
N THR A 57 19.68 40.01 6.34
CA THR A 57 20.23 40.82 7.43
C THR A 57 20.72 39.90 8.53
N ILE A 58 21.98 40.06 8.95
CA ILE A 58 22.60 39.27 10.02
C ILE A 58 22.48 40.06 11.32
N LEU A 59 21.78 39.50 12.32
CA LEU A 59 21.48 40.23 13.57
C LEU A 59 22.69 40.42 14.49
N HIS A 60 23.68 39.52 14.49
CA HIS A 60 24.84 39.62 15.39
C HIS A 60 26.16 39.46 14.62
N PRO A 61 27.03 40.50 14.59
CA PRO A 61 28.38 40.36 14.06
C PRO A 61 29.22 39.50 15.01
N LEU A 62 29.91 38.48 14.49
CA LEU A 62 30.68 37.53 15.29
C LEU A 62 32.00 38.11 15.86
N GLY A 63 32.29 39.39 15.64
CA GLY A 63 33.52 40.02 16.09
C GLY A 63 34.75 39.56 15.29
N LEU A 64 35.90 40.20 15.54
CA LEU A 64 37.12 39.95 14.76
C LEU A 64 37.64 38.53 14.91
N LEU A 65 37.76 38.01 16.14
CA LEU A 65 38.35 36.69 16.39
C LEU A 65 37.46 35.56 15.88
N SER A 66 36.18 35.53 16.25
CA SER A 66 35.26 34.47 15.83
C SER A 66 34.88 34.57 14.35
N GLY A 67 34.88 35.78 13.77
CA GLY A 67 34.72 35.98 12.33
C GLY A 67 35.94 35.50 11.53
N THR A 68 37.16 35.77 12.01
CA THR A 68 38.39 35.27 11.37
C THR A 68 38.51 33.75 11.47
N SER A 69 38.13 33.13 12.58
CA SER A 69 38.17 31.68 12.73
C SER A 69 37.14 30.98 11.84
N LEU A 70 35.92 31.53 11.74
CA LEU A 70 34.89 31.02 10.82
C LEU A 70 35.34 31.15 9.35
N TRP A 71 35.96 32.28 9.01
CA TRP A 71 36.52 32.50 7.66
C TRP A 71 37.66 31.53 7.35
N MET A 72 38.58 31.32 8.29
CA MET A 72 39.66 30.34 8.14
C MET A 72 39.12 28.91 7.99
N GLN A 73 38.10 28.54 8.77
CA GLN A 73 37.45 27.23 8.75
C GLN A 73 36.72 26.96 7.43
N GLU A 74 35.83 27.85 6.99
CA GLU A 74 34.91 27.51 5.89
C GLU A 74 35.48 27.87 4.52
N ILE A 75 36.34 28.90 4.44
CA ILE A 75 36.80 29.44 3.15
C ILE A 75 38.25 29.04 2.88
N VAL A 76 39.16 29.32 3.82
CA VAL A 76 40.59 29.05 3.62
C VAL A 76 40.87 27.55 3.66
N ASN A 77 40.38 26.85 4.68
CA ASN A 77 40.58 25.40 4.76
C ASN A 77 39.92 24.69 3.56
N ARG A 78 38.64 24.97 3.29
CA ARG A 78 37.92 24.23 2.25
C ARG A 78 38.42 24.47 0.83
N PHE A 79 38.75 25.71 0.46
CA PHE A 79 39.14 26.04 -0.92
C PHE A 79 40.65 26.14 -1.15
N TYR A 80 41.45 26.38 -0.11
CA TYR A 80 42.89 26.64 -0.24
C TYR A 80 43.79 25.66 0.49
N TYR A 81 43.26 24.71 1.29
CA TYR A 81 44.09 23.68 1.94
C TYR A 81 44.89 22.85 0.93
N ALA A 82 44.25 22.32 -0.11
CA ALA A 82 44.94 21.50 -1.11
C ALA A 82 46.04 22.26 -1.88
N PRO A 83 45.80 23.49 -2.40
CA PRO A 83 46.86 24.33 -2.95
C PRO A 83 48.00 24.60 -1.96
N ILE A 84 47.67 24.94 -0.71
CA ILE A 84 48.67 25.24 0.34
C ILE A 84 49.54 24.01 0.63
N ASN A 85 48.93 22.84 0.78
CA ASN A 85 49.64 21.59 1.00
C ASN A 85 50.54 21.23 -0.20
N ALA A 86 50.05 21.42 -1.43
CA ALA A 86 50.85 21.24 -2.63
C ALA A 86 52.07 22.19 -2.67
N PHE A 87 51.92 23.45 -2.27
CA PHE A 87 53.04 24.40 -2.18
C PHE A 87 54.09 23.96 -1.15
N VAL A 88 53.67 23.41 -0.02
CA VAL A 88 54.59 22.89 1.01
C VAL A 88 55.36 21.68 0.48
N TYR A 89 54.69 20.72 -0.17
CA TYR A 89 55.39 19.57 -0.75
C TYR A 89 56.36 19.97 -1.87
N VAL A 90 55.98 20.95 -2.70
CA VAL A 90 56.88 21.53 -3.71
C VAL A 90 58.06 22.25 -3.04
N GLY A 91 57.81 22.97 -1.94
CA GLY A 91 58.85 23.60 -1.12
C GLY A 91 59.85 22.58 -0.58
N ALA A 92 59.36 21.50 0.02
CA ALA A 92 60.19 20.39 0.52
C ALA A 92 61.02 19.75 -0.62
N ALA A 93 60.40 19.51 -1.78
CA ALA A 93 61.12 19.00 -2.95
C ALA A 93 62.21 19.98 -3.43
N PHE A 94 61.92 21.28 -3.46
CA PHE A 94 62.90 22.30 -3.81
C PHE A 94 64.04 22.37 -2.80
N LEU A 95 63.76 22.24 -1.51
CA LEU A 95 64.79 22.18 -0.47
C LEU A 95 65.68 20.95 -0.66
N LEU A 96 65.12 19.77 -0.94
CA LEU A 96 65.90 18.56 -1.22
C LEU A 96 66.82 18.74 -2.44
N VAL A 97 66.33 19.38 -3.50
CA VAL A 97 67.14 19.69 -4.69
C VAL A 97 68.24 20.71 -4.35
N ALA A 98 67.92 21.78 -3.62
CA ALA A 98 68.88 22.81 -3.23
C ALA A 98 70.00 22.23 -2.33
N VAL A 99 69.64 21.40 -1.35
CA VAL A 99 70.60 20.68 -0.50
C VAL A 99 71.44 19.70 -1.34
N GLY A 100 70.81 18.97 -2.26
CA GLY A 100 71.49 18.02 -3.16
C GLY A 100 72.51 18.69 -4.08
N LEU A 101 72.15 19.82 -4.70
CA LEU A 101 73.03 20.59 -5.58
C LEU A 101 74.19 21.23 -4.82
N ASN A 102 73.94 21.73 -3.59
CA ASN A 102 74.99 22.25 -2.71
C ASN A 102 75.96 21.13 -2.30
N ARG A 103 75.46 19.91 -2.03
CA ARG A 103 76.31 18.75 -1.69
C ARG A 103 77.27 18.35 -2.81
N ILE A 104 76.87 18.51 -4.06
CA ILE A 104 77.70 18.21 -5.25
C ILE A 104 78.59 19.43 -5.62
N ARG A 105 78.53 20.53 -4.86
CA ARG A 105 79.25 21.79 -5.11
C ARG A 105 79.00 22.39 -6.51
N ILE A 106 77.78 22.22 -7.01
CA ILE A 106 77.36 22.83 -8.28
C ILE A 106 76.99 24.31 -8.04
N ILE A 107 76.45 24.62 -6.87
CA ILE A 107 76.08 25.97 -6.44
C ILE A 107 76.81 26.26 -5.13
N ASP A 108 77.81 27.13 -5.18
CA ASP A 108 78.63 27.50 -4.01
C ASP A 108 78.09 28.73 -3.26
N THR A 109 76.88 29.20 -3.58
CA THR A 109 76.28 30.35 -2.90
C THR A 109 75.49 29.92 -1.65
N PRO A 110 76.05 30.05 -0.43
CA PRO A 110 75.38 29.63 0.80
C PRO A 110 74.08 30.41 1.06
N GLY A 111 73.95 31.63 0.53
CA GLY A 111 72.75 32.44 0.65
C GLY A 111 71.49 31.77 0.07
N LEU A 112 71.64 31.00 -1.02
CA LEU A 112 70.51 30.32 -1.65
C LEU A 112 69.96 29.19 -0.77
N LEU A 113 70.85 28.45 -0.09
CA LEU A 113 70.46 27.41 0.86
C LEU A 113 69.71 27.99 2.06
N VAL A 114 70.24 29.07 2.64
CA VAL A 114 69.61 29.73 3.79
C VAL A 114 68.24 30.30 3.39
N ALA A 115 68.13 30.92 2.22
CA ALA A 115 66.86 31.41 1.70
C ALA A 115 65.83 30.28 1.50
N ALA A 116 66.25 29.12 0.97
CA ALA A 116 65.38 27.96 0.81
C ALA A 116 64.88 27.40 2.16
N ILE A 117 65.73 27.34 3.17
CA ILE A 117 65.35 26.90 4.53
C ILE A 117 64.37 27.88 5.18
N ILE A 118 64.60 29.19 5.05
CA ILE A 118 63.70 30.21 5.60
C ILE A 118 62.33 30.16 4.90
N LEU A 119 62.32 30.00 3.58
CA LEU A 119 61.09 29.86 2.80
C LEU A 119 60.31 28.62 3.22
N GLU A 120 60.98 27.48 3.39
CA GLU A 120 60.35 26.24 3.85
C GLU A 120 59.75 26.39 5.25
N ALA A 121 60.49 27.01 6.18
CA ALA A 121 59.99 27.26 7.53
C ALA A 121 58.72 28.14 7.51
N LEU A 122 58.64 29.11 6.61
CA LEU A 122 57.45 29.96 6.42
C LEU A 122 56.27 29.14 5.86
N LEU A 123 56.51 28.28 4.87
CA LEU A 123 55.48 27.40 4.30
C LEU A 123 54.93 26.41 5.34
N LEU A 124 55.80 25.80 6.14
CA LEU A 124 55.39 24.90 7.22
C LEU A 124 54.59 25.63 8.31
N LEU A 125 54.99 26.85 8.67
CA LEU A 125 54.23 27.67 9.61
C LEU A 125 52.85 28.03 9.05
N LEU A 126 52.75 28.32 7.75
CA LEU A 126 51.49 28.58 7.09
C LEU A 126 50.59 27.32 7.03
N LEU A 127 51.15 26.15 6.74
CA LEU A 127 50.42 24.88 6.80
C LEU A 127 49.89 24.61 8.22
N PHE A 128 50.74 24.81 9.22
CA PHE A 128 50.35 24.67 10.63
C PHE A 128 49.18 25.60 10.99
N LEU A 129 49.23 26.86 10.56
CA LEU A 129 48.17 27.83 10.80
C LEU A 129 46.84 27.38 10.17
N VAL A 130 46.86 26.89 8.93
CA VAL A 130 45.63 26.40 8.27
C VAL A 130 45.10 25.16 9.01
N MET A 131 45.97 24.21 9.33
CA MET A 131 45.60 22.97 10.03
C MET A 131 45.07 23.22 11.45
N PHE A 132 45.58 24.25 12.14
CA PHE A 132 45.09 24.65 13.46
C PHE A 132 43.62 25.09 13.44
N PHE A 133 43.17 25.67 12.33
CA PHE A 133 41.77 26.06 12.14
C PHE A 133 40.94 25.03 11.40
N THR A 134 41.48 23.86 11.03
CA THR A 134 40.70 22.77 10.41
C THR A 134 39.77 22.14 11.46
N PRO A 135 38.44 22.08 11.22
CA PRO A 135 37.52 21.43 12.13
C PRO A 135 37.80 19.92 12.21
N PRO A 136 37.63 19.28 13.38
CA PRO A 136 37.95 17.87 13.61
C PRO A 136 37.19 16.89 12.68
N SER A 137 36.07 17.30 12.11
CA SER A 137 35.28 16.52 11.14
C SER A 137 35.91 16.43 9.75
N GLU A 138 36.82 17.35 9.38
CA GLU A 138 37.48 17.38 8.06
C GLU A 138 38.93 16.84 8.11
N LEU A 139 39.42 16.44 9.29
CA LEU A 139 40.73 15.79 9.46
C LEU A 139 40.75 14.33 8.94
N GLU A 140 39.61 13.79 8.51
CA GLU A 140 39.50 12.52 7.81
C GLU A 140 39.96 12.66 6.35
N ALA A 141 41.28 12.73 6.15
CA ALA A 141 42.02 12.58 4.89
C ALA A 141 41.69 13.55 3.71
N PRO A 142 42.67 14.34 3.22
CA PRO A 142 42.51 15.14 2.02
C PRO A 142 42.59 14.23 0.78
N GLY A 143 41.43 13.76 0.33
CA GLY A 143 41.34 12.94 -0.89
C GLY A 143 40.01 12.22 -1.13
N MET A 144 39.03 12.29 -0.21
CA MET A 144 37.79 11.51 -0.31
C MET A 144 36.49 12.31 -0.41
N ASP A 145 36.56 13.65 -0.46
CA ASP A 145 35.38 14.53 -0.49
C ASP A 145 34.73 14.74 -1.88
N THR A 146 35.22 14.07 -2.92
CA THR A 146 34.48 13.96 -4.20
C THR A 146 33.72 12.64 -4.34
N ARG A 147 33.82 11.73 -3.35
CA ARG A 147 33.09 10.47 -3.34
C ARG A 147 32.06 10.38 -2.22
N SER A 148 32.29 10.99 -1.05
CA SER A 148 31.36 10.92 0.09
C SER A 148 30.06 11.71 -0.15
N ASP A 149 30.14 12.87 -0.83
CA ASP A 149 28.97 13.64 -1.26
C ASP A 149 28.19 12.86 -2.32
N GLY A 150 28.88 12.13 -3.18
CA GLY A 150 28.28 11.23 -4.16
C GLY A 150 27.52 10.08 -3.52
N THR A 151 28.09 9.37 -2.54
CA THR A 151 27.37 8.30 -1.83
C THR A 151 26.22 8.84 -0.98
N SER A 152 26.39 9.99 -0.32
CA SER A 152 25.30 10.58 0.46
C SER A 152 24.16 11.08 -0.43
N GLN A 153 24.50 11.69 -1.57
CA GLN A 153 23.53 12.13 -2.57
C GLN A 153 22.88 10.95 -3.31
N GLU A 154 23.61 9.87 -3.56
CA GLU A 154 23.08 8.62 -4.09
C GLU A 154 22.13 7.98 -3.08
N LEU A 155 22.50 7.91 -1.79
CA LEU A 155 21.62 7.42 -0.73
C LEU A 155 20.37 8.29 -0.57
N LEU A 156 20.49 9.62 -0.69
CA LEU A 156 19.33 10.52 -0.65
C LEU A 156 18.44 10.35 -1.90
N ARG A 157 19.03 10.06 -3.05
CA ARG A 157 18.33 9.79 -4.30
C ARG A 157 17.63 8.42 -4.26
N GLU A 158 18.31 7.38 -3.78
CA GLU A 158 17.74 6.06 -3.52
C GLU A 158 16.62 6.15 -2.47
N LEU A 159 16.80 6.92 -1.39
CA LEU A 159 15.75 7.14 -0.40
C LEU A 159 14.55 7.90 -1.00
N GLY A 160 14.80 8.82 -1.93
CA GLY A 160 13.76 9.50 -2.70
C GLY A 160 13.03 8.57 -3.67
N GLU A 161 13.74 7.64 -4.31
CA GLU A 161 13.17 6.61 -5.19
C GLU A 161 12.34 5.62 -4.37
N ILE A 162 12.85 5.15 -3.22
CA ILE A 162 12.11 4.33 -2.25
C ILE A 162 10.85 5.08 -1.79
N GLY A 163 10.94 6.36 -1.46
CA GLY A 163 9.80 7.17 -1.05
C GLY A 163 8.73 7.28 -2.14
N ARG A 164 9.15 7.43 -3.41
CA ARG A 164 8.26 7.44 -4.57
C ARG A 164 7.59 6.08 -4.79
N ASP A 165 8.35 5.00 -4.67
CA ASP A 165 7.84 3.64 -4.82
C ASP A 165 6.88 3.28 -3.69
N TYR A 166 7.16 3.72 -2.47
CA TYR A 166 6.26 3.54 -1.32
C TYR A 166 4.94 4.29 -1.51
N ALA A 167 4.99 5.52 -2.04
CA ALA A 167 3.79 6.27 -2.39
C ALA A 167 2.99 5.58 -3.51
N ALA A 168 3.65 5.04 -4.53
CA ALA A 168 3.00 4.27 -5.58
C ALA A 168 2.37 2.97 -5.04
N MET A 169 3.06 2.25 -4.14
CA MET A 169 2.51 1.08 -3.46
C MET A 169 1.31 1.43 -2.58
N ALA A 170 1.31 2.57 -1.89
CA ALA A 170 0.18 3.00 -1.08
C ALA A 170 -1.09 3.20 -1.94
N VAL A 171 -0.95 3.82 -3.12
CA VAL A 171 -2.06 3.98 -4.08
C VAL A 171 -2.52 2.62 -4.62
N GLN A 172 -1.59 1.70 -4.89
CA GLN A 172 -1.95 0.34 -5.30
C GLN A 172 -2.68 -0.43 -4.19
N LEU A 173 -2.26 -0.29 -2.94
CA LEU A 173 -2.93 -0.92 -1.78
C LEU A 173 -4.34 -0.37 -1.58
N GLU A 174 -4.53 0.94 -1.77
CA GLU A 174 -5.86 1.56 -1.76
C GLU A 174 -6.74 0.97 -2.88
N THR A 175 -6.18 0.84 -4.08
CA THR A 175 -6.88 0.20 -5.22
C THR A 175 -7.23 -1.26 -4.90
N ILE A 176 -6.31 -2.04 -4.33
CA ILE A 176 -6.56 -3.42 -3.91
C ILE A 176 -7.67 -3.48 -2.86
N SER A 177 -7.65 -2.58 -1.89
CA SER A 177 -8.68 -2.47 -0.86
C SER A 177 -10.07 -2.21 -1.46
N VAL A 178 -10.16 -1.30 -2.44
CA VAL A 178 -11.41 -1.04 -3.18
C VAL A 178 -11.87 -2.29 -3.95
N THR A 179 -10.97 -2.97 -4.67
CA THR A 179 -11.33 -4.19 -5.41
C THR A 179 -11.77 -5.34 -4.50
N LEU A 180 -11.14 -5.49 -3.33
CA LEU A 180 -11.55 -6.50 -2.34
C LEU A 180 -12.95 -6.19 -1.81
N HIS A 181 -13.26 -4.91 -1.58
CA HIS A 181 -14.59 -4.51 -1.16
C HIS A 181 -15.65 -4.85 -2.23
N GLU A 182 -15.36 -4.57 -3.51
CA GLU A 182 -16.26 -4.94 -4.61
C GLU A 182 -16.45 -6.47 -4.72
N VAL A 183 -15.39 -7.25 -4.51
CA VAL A 183 -15.48 -8.73 -4.49
C VAL A 183 -16.39 -9.21 -3.37
N VAL A 184 -16.28 -8.63 -2.17
CA VAL A 184 -17.14 -8.98 -1.03
C VAL A 184 -18.61 -8.66 -1.35
N GLU A 185 -18.87 -7.48 -1.92
CA GLU A 185 -20.24 -7.10 -2.31
C GLU A 185 -20.83 -8.04 -3.36
N ARG A 186 -20.04 -8.44 -4.37
CA ARG A 186 -20.45 -9.46 -5.35
C ARG A 186 -20.68 -10.83 -4.72
N GLN A 187 -19.87 -11.23 -3.74
CA GLN A 187 -20.07 -12.49 -3.03
C GLN A 187 -21.37 -12.48 -2.21
N ASP A 188 -21.70 -11.36 -1.57
CA ASP A 188 -22.97 -11.22 -0.84
C ASP A 188 -24.17 -11.32 -1.79
N ALA A 189 -24.12 -10.63 -2.94
CA ALA A 189 -25.15 -10.72 -3.97
C ALA A 189 -25.29 -12.16 -4.51
N MET A 190 -24.17 -12.83 -4.80
CA MET A 190 -24.17 -14.22 -5.24
C MET A 190 -24.75 -15.16 -4.17
N THR A 191 -24.45 -14.91 -2.89
CA THR A 191 -24.97 -15.72 -1.77
C THR A 191 -26.48 -15.53 -1.62
N GLN A 192 -26.99 -14.32 -1.80
CA GLN A 192 -28.44 -14.07 -1.84
C GLN A 192 -29.10 -14.81 -3.00
N GLN A 193 -28.51 -14.75 -4.20
CA GLN A 193 -29.04 -15.43 -5.38
C GLN A 193 -28.97 -16.97 -5.24
N LEU A 194 -27.93 -17.50 -4.59
CA LEU A 194 -27.86 -18.92 -4.24
C LEU A 194 -28.95 -19.31 -3.25
N ARG A 195 -29.18 -18.51 -2.19
CA ARG A 195 -30.29 -18.76 -1.25
C ARG A 195 -31.64 -18.76 -1.96
N SER A 196 -31.92 -17.79 -2.82
CA SER A 196 -33.18 -17.77 -3.57
C SER A 196 -33.31 -18.95 -4.53
N SER A 197 -32.21 -19.38 -5.15
CA SER A 197 -32.19 -20.55 -6.04
C SER A 197 -32.42 -21.85 -5.27
N VAL A 198 -31.83 -21.97 -4.07
CA VAL A 198 -32.07 -23.11 -3.16
C VAL A 198 -33.51 -23.11 -2.69
N ASP A 199 -34.08 -21.98 -2.27
CA ASP A 199 -35.49 -21.89 -1.89
C ASP A 199 -36.41 -22.25 -3.05
N ALA A 200 -36.12 -21.78 -4.26
CA ALA A 200 -36.87 -22.15 -5.46
C ALA A 200 -36.77 -23.66 -5.74
N ALA A 201 -35.57 -24.25 -5.65
CA ALA A 201 -35.37 -25.68 -5.82
C ALA A 201 -36.07 -26.50 -4.72
N VAL A 202 -36.02 -26.06 -3.46
CA VAL A 202 -36.74 -26.67 -2.33
C VAL A 202 -38.25 -26.57 -2.56
N SER A 203 -38.76 -25.43 -3.04
CA SER A 203 -40.19 -25.28 -3.35
C SER A 203 -40.64 -26.13 -4.55
N ALA A 204 -39.74 -26.44 -5.48
CA ALA A 204 -40.02 -27.30 -6.63
C ALA A 204 -39.92 -28.79 -6.28
N VAL A 205 -39.04 -29.17 -5.33
CA VAL A 205 -38.80 -30.56 -4.93
C VAL A 205 -39.64 -30.98 -3.72
N ALA A 206 -40.05 -30.03 -2.87
CA ALA A 206 -41.00 -30.29 -1.81
C ALA A 206 -42.38 -30.56 -2.43
N PRO A 207 -43.05 -31.67 -2.09
CA PRO A 207 -44.40 -31.92 -2.56
C PRO A 207 -45.28 -30.79 -2.05
N ASN A 208 -45.90 -30.05 -2.97
CA ASN A 208 -46.79 -28.95 -2.63
C ASN A 208 -47.76 -29.44 -1.52
N PRO A 209 -47.77 -28.82 -0.33
CA PRO A 209 -48.61 -29.28 0.78
C PRO A 209 -50.09 -29.35 0.36
N GLU A 210 -50.52 -28.52 -0.58
CA GLU A 210 -51.85 -28.58 -1.18
C GLU A 210 -52.08 -29.85 -2.01
N LEU A 211 -51.07 -30.33 -2.74
CA LEU A 211 -51.13 -31.61 -3.48
C LEU A 211 -51.18 -32.80 -2.53
N MET A 212 -50.38 -32.79 -1.45
CA MET A 212 -50.43 -33.82 -0.40
C MET A 212 -51.81 -33.86 0.27
N GLN A 213 -52.39 -32.69 0.56
CA GLN A 213 -53.71 -32.58 1.14
C GLN A 213 -54.81 -33.03 0.17
N SER A 214 -54.71 -32.66 -1.11
CA SER A 214 -55.63 -33.10 -2.16
C SER A 214 -55.55 -34.61 -2.40
N MET A 215 -54.35 -35.18 -2.39
CA MET A 215 -54.13 -36.64 -2.45
C MET A 215 -54.78 -37.35 -1.27
N LYS A 216 -54.63 -36.82 -0.05
CA LYS A 216 -55.24 -37.39 1.15
C LYS A 216 -56.77 -37.32 1.10
N GLN A 217 -57.33 -36.18 0.68
CA GLN A 217 -58.78 -36.00 0.51
C GLN A 217 -59.33 -36.94 -0.58
N ASN A 218 -58.67 -37.05 -1.73
CA ASN A 218 -59.07 -37.99 -2.79
C ASN A 218 -59.01 -39.44 -2.32
N THR A 219 -57.96 -39.82 -1.58
CA THR A 219 -57.83 -41.17 -1.01
C THR A 219 -58.98 -41.45 -0.04
N GLN A 220 -59.37 -40.47 0.77
CA GLN A 220 -60.48 -40.60 1.70
C GLN A 220 -61.83 -40.69 0.97
N ALA A 221 -62.06 -39.83 -0.03
CA ALA A 221 -63.26 -39.88 -0.86
C ALA A 221 -63.40 -41.20 -1.63
N LEU A 222 -62.29 -41.77 -2.12
CA LEU A 222 -62.27 -43.09 -2.75
C LEU A 222 -62.61 -44.21 -1.76
N ALA A 223 -62.15 -44.12 -0.52
CA ALA A 223 -62.50 -45.09 0.53
C ALA A 223 -63.99 -45.04 0.86
N GLU A 224 -64.55 -43.84 1.05
CA GLU A 224 -65.99 -43.62 1.30
C GLU A 224 -66.85 -44.07 0.10
N PHE A 225 -66.38 -43.83 -1.12
CA PHE A 225 -67.04 -44.31 -2.33
C PHE A 225 -67.03 -45.84 -2.40
N SER A 226 -65.90 -46.48 -2.12
CA SER A 226 -65.79 -47.95 -2.08
C SER A 226 -66.75 -48.55 -1.04
N GLU A 227 -66.84 -47.95 0.14
CA GLU A 227 -67.78 -48.38 1.18
C GLU A 227 -69.24 -48.23 0.73
N SER A 228 -69.57 -47.11 0.10
CA SER A 228 -70.90 -46.87 -0.48
C SER A 228 -71.27 -47.89 -1.55
N VAL A 229 -70.31 -48.28 -2.41
CA VAL A 229 -70.50 -49.33 -3.43
C VAL A 229 -70.73 -50.70 -2.79
N MET A 230 -70.00 -51.05 -1.73
CA MET A 230 -70.25 -52.31 -1.01
C MET A 230 -71.64 -52.33 -0.39
N LEU A 231 -72.04 -51.25 0.27
CA LEU A 231 -73.35 -51.14 0.91
C LEU A 231 -74.48 -51.15 -0.13
N LEU A 232 -74.27 -50.53 -1.31
CA LEU A 232 -75.20 -50.62 -2.42
C LEU A 232 -75.30 -52.05 -2.96
N SER A 233 -74.17 -52.75 -3.11
CA SER A 233 -74.15 -54.15 -3.54
C SER A 233 -74.88 -55.06 -2.56
N GLU A 234 -74.76 -54.80 -1.26
CA GLU A 234 -75.47 -55.55 -0.23
C GLU A 234 -76.99 -55.29 -0.29
N ARG A 235 -77.40 -54.04 -0.43
CA ARG A 235 -78.81 -53.68 -0.62
C ARG A 235 -79.41 -54.28 -1.89
N LEU A 236 -78.67 -54.27 -3.00
CA LEU A 236 -79.11 -54.90 -4.25
C LEU A 236 -79.33 -56.41 -4.08
N ARG A 237 -78.41 -57.11 -3.40
CA ARG A 237 -78.61 -58.54 -3.08
C ARG A 237 -79.82 -58.77 -2.18
N ALA A 238 -80.09 -57.88 -1.23
CA ALA A 238 -81.27 -57.96 -0.38
C ALA A 238 -82.58 -57.78 -1.19
N VAL A 239 -82.59 -56.85 -2.14
CA VAL A 239 -83.73 -56.64 -3.06
C VAL A 239 -83.91 -57.83 -3.99
N GLU A 240 -82.84 -58.33 -4.59
CA GLU A 240 -82.88 -59.54 -5.44
C GLU A 240 -83.47 -60.72 -4.67
N ARG A 241 -83.06 -60.91 -3.40
CA ARG A 241 -83.63 -61.95 -2.54
C ARG A 241 -85.11 -61.73 -2.25
N GLN A 242 -85.55 -60.50 -2.01
CA GLN A 242 -86.97 -60.18 -1.81
C GLN A 242 -87.81 -60.42 -3.07
N GLU A 243 -87.31 -60.07 -4.26
CA GLU A 243 -87.97 -60.38 -5.52
C GLU A 243 -88.06 -61.89 -5.76
N VAL A 244 -86.98 -62.64 -5.50
CA VAL A 244 -87.00 -64.11 -5.57
C VAL A 244 -88.03 -64.69 -4.61
N GLU A 245 -88.08 -64.23 -3.36
CA GLU A 245 -89.10 -64.66 -2.39
C GLU A 245 -90.53 -64.31 -2.85
N GLY A 246 -90.71 -63.14 -3.47
CA GLY A 246 -91.98 -62.72 -4.07
C GLY A 246 -92.42 -63.59 -5.24
N LEU A 247 -91.51 -63.90 -6.16
CA LEU A 247 -91.76 -64.79 -7.32
C LEU A 247 -92.04 -66.22 -6.86
N VAL A 248 -91.29 -66.73 -5.88
CA VAL A 248 -91.53 -68.05 -5.28
C VAL A 248 -92.90 -68.10 -4.62
N ARG A 249 -93.33 -67.04 -3.93
CA ARG A 249 -94.66 -66.96 -3.32
C ARG A 249 -95.77 -67.01 -4.37
N GLN A 250 -95.63 -66.26 -5.47
CA GLN A 250 -96.59 -66.29 -6.58
C GLN A 250 -96.67 -67.68 -7.23
N GLU A 251 -95.53 -68.35 -7.42
CA GLU A 251 -95.53 -69.68 -8.02
C GLU A 251 -96.08 -70.75 -7.07
N LEU A 252 -95.84 -70.62 -5.76
CA LEU A 252 -96.49 -71.45 -4.74
C LEU A 252 -98.01 -71.25 -4.70
N GLU A 253 -98.50 -70.00 -4.78
CA GLU A 253 -99.94 -69.70 -4.89
C GLU A 253 -100.55 -70.29 -6.17
N ARG A 254 -99.81 -70.28 -7.27
CA ARG A 254 -100.20 -70.91 -8.54
C ARG A 254 -100.28 -72.44 -8.44
N ILE A 255 -99.33 -73.07 -7.76
CA ILE A 255 -99.32 -74.53 -7.55
C ILE A 255 -100.43 -74.94 -6.57
N LEU A 256 -100.65 -74.16 -5.50
CA LEU A 256 -101.70 -74.42 -4.51
C LEU A 256 -103.10 -74.25 -5.11
N SER A 257 -103.34 -73.18 -5.88
CA SER A 257 -104.62 -72.98 -6.58
C SER A 257 -104.89 -74.10 -7.59
N ARG A 258 -103.87 -74.58 -8.30
CA ARG A 258 -103.98 -75.73 -9.20
C ARG A 258 -104.31 -77.04 -8.46
N ASN A 259 -103.70 -77.29 -7.30
CA ASN A 259 -103.98 -78.48 -6.48
C ASN A 259 -105.36 -78.44 -5.79
N ILE A 260 -105.89 -77.25 -5.48
CA ILE A 260 -107.25 -77.10 -4.93
C ILE A 260 -108.30 -77.40 -6.01
N VAL A 261 -108.05 -76.98 -7.26
CA VAL A 261 -108.95 -77.27 -8.39
C VAL A 261 -108.98 -78.77 -8.73
N ASP A 262 -107.85 -79.50 -8.65
CA ASP A 262 -107.82 -80.96 -8.84
C ASP A 262 -108.55 -81.73 -7.72
N ARG A 263 -108.66 -81.15 -6.51
CA ARG A 263 -109.35 -81.78 -5.38
C ARG A 263 -110.86 -81.60 -5.40
N ASP A 264 -111.37 -80.49 -5.96
CA ASP A 264 -112.81 -80.28 -6.16
C ASP A 264 -113.37 -81.01 -7.40
N GLY A 265 -112.51 -81.39 -8.36
CA GLY A 265 -112.90 -82.18 -9.53
C GLY A 265 -113.22 -83.65 -9.25
N SER A 266 -112.84 -84.19 -8.08
CA SER A 266 -113.03 -85.61 -7.73
C SER A 266 -114.25 -85.88 -6.83
N ALA A 267 -115.04 -84.85 -6.46
CA ALA A 267 -116.22 -84.98 -5.61
C ALA A 267 -117.58 -84.94 -6.36
N SER A 268 -117.60 -84.79 -7.69
CA SER A 268 -118.84 -84.63 -8.47
C SER A 268 -118.89 -85.54 -9.70
N ALA A 269 -118.98 -86.86 -9.48
CA ALA A 269 -119.42 -87.81 -10.50
C ALA A 269 -120.02 -89.10 -9.88
N ALA A 270 -121.24 -88.98 -9.36
CA ALA A 270 -122.17 -90.10 -9.22
C ALA A 270 -123.58 -89.66 -9.67
N PRO A 271 -124.20 -90.39 -10.60
CA PRO A 271 -125.57 -90.87 -10.39
C PRO A 271 -125.73 -92.33 -10.89
N SER A 272 -126.35 -93.27 -10.16
CA SER A 272 -127.77 -93.46 -9.82
C SER A 272 -128.66 -94.00 -10.95
N LYS A 273 -129.27 -95.19 -10.67
CA LYS A 273 -130.40 -95.89 -11.33
C LYS A 273 -130.01 -96.65 -12.62
N SER A 274 -130.32 -97.94 -12.81
CA SER A 274 -131.48 -98.78 -12.46
C SER A 274 -131.06 -100.22 -12.21
#